data_AF-A0AAD4DQW5-F1
#
_entry.id   AF-A0AAD4DQW5-F1
#
_cell.length_a   1.000
_cell.length_b   1.000
_cell.length_c   1.000
_cell.angle_alpha   90.00
_cell.angle_beta   90.00
_cell.angle_gamma   90.00
#
_symmetry.space_group_name_H-M   'P 1'
#
loop_
_entity.id
_entity.type
_entity.pdbx_description
1 polymer ?
#
loop_
_entity_poly.entity_id
_entity_poly.type
_entity_poly.pdbx_seq_one_letter_code
_entity_poly.pdbx_strand_id
1 'polypeptide(L)'
;MPPARHTRGTQPTSMGLGHHFVSPKKARDPKKTQTLVHIPGVNSKHQRLLDQMAALMQPQVSTTETPTSTESQAPMDIEHTTGNDYIAEEVAQPAQVVSCPTNVPKVDLGRRHLLPNKMANNLYNTWKVLIPTLVEPHLKYSTRTHGYALPEVHPVISACASHTSCTHRQFSIVCLFFDRFLSVDVLACRCSTLSQVLLYHGLFPTAPSQPHMAVSTDLLAFYRALFERSCDAIHALVHALKTHYARRGFLMTNADVIGLHTVPYTVDGRINTVYG
;
A
#
# COMPACT_ATOMS: atom_id res chain seq x y z
N MET A 1 -47.48 -14.45 -21.48
CA MET A 1 -47.13 -13.27 -20.67
C MET A 1 -45.69 -13.39 -20.22
N PRO A 2 -44.82 -12.39 -20.42
CA PRO A 2 -43.46 -12.43 -19.87
C PRO A 2 -43.48 -12.10 -18.37
N PRO A 3 -42.56 -12.63 -17.55
CA PRO A 3 -42.50 -12.32 -16.14
C PRO A 3 -42.01 -10.88 -15.92
N ALA A 4 -42.62 -10.20 -14.94
CA ALA A 4 -42.32 -8.82 -14.60
C ALA A 4 -40.86 -8.65 -14.14
N ARG A 5 -40.17 -7.63 -14.66
CA ARG A 5 -38.82 -7.24 -14.23
C ARG A 5 -38.84 -6.91 -12.73
N HIS A 6 -38.03 -7.63 -11.95
CA HIS A 6 -37.78 -7.30 -10.55
C HIS A 6 -37.22 -5.87 -10.44
N THR A 7 -38.00 -4.98 -9.84
CA THR A 7 -37.55 -3.64 -9.50
C THR A 7 -36.67 -3.70 -8.25
N ARG A 8 -35.65 -2.82 -8.20
CA ARG A 8 -34.65 -2.71 -7.12
C ARG A 8 -35.25 -2.65 -5.70
N GLY A 9 -36.50 -2.22 -5.57
CA GLY A 9 -37.22 -2.14 -4.29
C GLY A 9 -37.79 -3.47 -3.77
N THR A 10 -37.69 -4.57 -4.54
CA THR A 10 -38.18 -5.89 -4.12
C THR A 10 -37.09 -6.79 -3.51
N GLN A 11 -35.85 -6.30 -3.42
CA GLN A 11 -34.77 -7.04 -2.77
C GLN A 11 -34.95 -7.01 -1.25
N PRO A 12 -34.79 -8.15 -0.54
CA PRO A 12 -34.81 -8.18 0.92
C PRO A 12 -33.61 -7.40 1.47
N THR A 13 -33.84 -6.17 1.90
CA THR A 13 -32.86 -5.34 2.61
C THR A 13 -32.95 -5.63 4.10
N SER A 14 -31.88 -6.16 4.70
CA SER A 14 -31.75 -6.15 6.16
C SER A 14 -31.52 -4.71 6.62
N MET A 15 -32.39 -4.21 7.50
CA MET A 15 -32.25 -2.86 8.04
C MET A 15 -31.01 -2.77 8.95
N GLY A 16 -30.04 -1.97 8.51
CA GLY A 16 -29.13 -1.18 9.35
C GLY A 16 -28.04 -1.93 10.11
N LEU A 17 -26.77 -1.63 9.81
CA LEU A 17 -25.58 -1.97 10.62
C LEU A 17 -25.55 -1.28 12.02
N GLY A 18 -26.69 -0.76 12.51
CA GLY A 18 -26.78 0.06 13.72
C GLY A 18 -26.30 1.50 13.51
N HIS A 19 -26.70 2.39 14.42
CA HIS A 19 -26.37 3.83 14.39
C HIS A 19 -24.87 4.15 14.42
N HIS A 20 -24.02 3.15 14.65
CA HIS A 20 -22.57 3.26 14.73
C HIS A 20 -21.88 3.45 13.38
N PHE A 21 -22.56 3.15 12.26
CA PHE A 21 -22.00 3.27 10.90
C PHE A 21 -22.56 4.46 10.11
N VAL A 22 -23.16 5.44 10.80
CA VAL A 22 -23.56 6.70 10.18
C VAL A 22 -22.38 7.66 10.24
N SER A 23 -21.82 8.03 9.09
CA SER A 23 -20.81 9.08 9.03
C SER A 23 -21.35 10.37 9.66
N PRO A 24 -20.64 11.01 10.60
CA PRO A 24 -21.10 12.25 11.20
C PRO A 24 -21.39 13.31 10.12
N LYS A 25 -22.63 13.81 10.09
CA LYS A 25 -23.01 14.90 9.19
C LYS A 25 -22.35 16.19 9.69
N LYS A 26 -21.19 16.53 9.12
CA LYS A 26 -20.50 17.79 9.43
C LYS A 26 -21.25 18.93 8.75
N ALA A 27 -21.95 19.76 9.54
CA ALA A 27 -22.55 20.98 9.03
C ALA A 27 -21.46 21.86 8.43
N ARG A 28 -21.63 22.23 7.15
CA ARG A 28 -20.68 23.09 6.44
C ARG A 28 -20.94 24.52 6.89
N ASP A 29 -20.01 25.09 7.65
CA ASP A 29 -20.09 26.48 8.09
C ASP A 29 -20.04 27.42 6.86
N PRO A 30 -21.08 28.23 6.60
CA PRO A 30 -21.12 29.11 5.44
C PRO A 30 -20.13 30.27 5.53
N LYS A 31 -19.49 30.49 6.70
CA LYS A 31 -18.52 31.56 6.93
C LYS A 31 -17.05 31.16 6.68
N LYS A 32 -16.79 30.06 5.98
CA LYS A 32 -15.40 29.64 5.70
C LYS A 32 -14.76 30.56 4.65
N THR A 33 -14.26 31.69 5.12
CA THR A 33 -13.44 32.65 4.38
C THR A 33 -12.15 31.96 3.92
N GLN A 34 -11.85 32.01 2.62
CA GLN A 34 -10.54 31.68 2.09
C GLN A 34 -9.53 32.72 2.60
N THR A 35 -8.96 32.49 3.78
CA THR A 35 -7.85 33.31 4.26
C THR A 35 -6.58 32.82 3.57
N LEU A 36 -5.90 33.73 2.87
CA LEU A 36 -4.64 33.45 2.19
C LEU A 36 -3.58 33.16 3.27
N VAL A 37 -3.20 31.90 3.41
CA VAL A 37 -2.23 31.47 4.43
C VAL A 37 -0.84 31.79 3.92
N HIS A 38 -0.21 32.82 4.49
CA HIS A 38 1.20 33.10 4.27
C HIS A 38 2.03 32.00 4.95
N ILE A 39 2.62 31.10 4.16
CA ILE A 39 3.44 30.00 4.66
C ILE A 39 4.79 30.57 5.12
N PRO A 40 5.10 30.56 6.43
CA PRO A 40 6.40 31.04 6.90
C PRO A 40 7.54 30.19 6.31
N GLY A 41 8.61 30.85 5.84
CA GLY A 41 9.79 30.20 5.26
C GLY A 41 9.83 30.12 3.74
N VAL A 42 8.77 30.50 3.02
CA VAL A 42 8.78 30.54 1.54
C VAL A 42 9.79 31.57 1.02
N ASN A 43 9.82 32.76 1.63
CA ASN A 43 10.78 33.80 1.24
C ASN A 43 12.22 33.38 1.52
N SER A 44 12.46 32.65 2.61
CA SER A 44 13.80 32.13 2.95
C SER A 44 14.28 31.09 1.94
N LYS A 45 13.39 30.20 1.47
CA LYS A 45 13.70 29.23 0.40
C LYS A 45 13.96 29.95 -0.93
N HIS A 46 13.17 30.96 -1.25
CA HIS A 46 13.36 31.77 -2.45
C HIS A 46 14.70 32.52 -2.44
N GLN A 47 15.08 33.12 -1.30
CA GLN A 47 16.36 33.80 -1.15
C GLN A 47 17.55 32.84 -1.33
N ARG A 48 17.49 31.65 -0.71
CA ARG A 48 18.53 30.62 -0.84
C ARG A 48 18.73 30.18 -2.29
N LEU A 49 17.64 30.10 -3.06
CA LEU A 49 17.69 29.78 -4.49
C LEU A 49 18.35 30.90 -5.30
N LEU A 50 18.04 32.17 -5.00
CA LEU A 50 18.68 33.32 -5.65
C LEU A 50 20.18 33.39 -5.33
N ASP A 51 20.57 33.12 -4.09
CA ASP A 51 21.98 33.09 -3.68
C ASP A 51 22.74 31.94 -4.36
N GLN A 52 22.11 30.77 -4.51
CA GLN A 52 22.68 29.65 -5.27
C GLN A 52 22.83 29.98 -6.76
N MET A 53 21.84 30.64 -7.37
CA MET A 53 21.97 31.10 -8.75
C MET A 53 23.12 32.10 -8.89
N ALA A 54 23.25 33.05 -7.96
CA ALA A 54 24.33 34.04 -7.99
C ALA A 54 25.72 33.40 -7.85
N ALA A 55 25.86 32.38 -6.99
CA ALA A 55 27.11 31.65 -6.82
C ALA A 55 27.51 30.86 -8.09
N LEU A 56 26.54 30.30 -8.80
CA LEU A 56 26.77 29.58 -10.05
C LEU A 56 27.09 30.49 -11.23
N MET A 57 26.66 31.76 -11.18
CA MET A 57 26.94 32.76 -12.21
C MET A 57 28.29 33.47 -12.03
N GLN A 58 29.01 33.24 -10.93
CA GLN A 58 30.37 33.77 -10.75
C GLN A 58 31.39 32.89 -11.51
N PRO A 59 32.18 33.44 -12.43
CA PRO A 59 33.24 32.68 -13.11
C PRO A 59 34.34 32.31 -12.11
N GLN A 60 34.61 31.02 -11.93
CA GLN A 60 35.79 30.57 -11.19
C GLN A 60 37.04 30.93 -12.00
N VAL A 61 37.79 31.92 -11.51
CA VAL A 61 39.17 32.17 -11.94
C VAL A 61 40.00 30.99 -11.47
N SER A 62 40.42 30.16 -12.43
CA SER A 62 41.33 29.05 -12.20
C SER A 62 42.74 29.60 -12.01
N THR A 63 43.35 29.32 -10.86
CA THR A 63 44.81 29.43 -10.70
C THR A 63 45.37 28.03 -10.52
N THR A 64 46.10 27.61 -11.55
CA THR A 64 46.96 26.45 -11.69
C THR A 64 47.99 26.35 -10.56
N GLU A 65 48.23 25.15 -10.04
CA GLU A 65 49.57 24.58 -9.81
C GLU A 65 49.49 23.07 -9.44
N THR A 66 50.35 22.28 -10.09
CA THR A 66 50.68 20.84 -9.89
C THR A 66 52.23 20.82 -9.74
N PRO A 67 52.95 19.80 -9.21
CA PRO A 67 52.63 18.36 -9.13
C PRO A 67 53.16 17.58 -7.89
N THR A 68 52.91 16.26 -7.80
CA THR A 68 53.92 15.17 -7.54
C THR A 68 53.26 13.81 -7.19
N SER A 69 53.27 12.91 -8.20
CA SER A 69 53.51 11.45 -8.28
C SER A 69 53.11 10.43 -7.17
N THR A 70 52.37 9.37 -7.56
CA THR A 70 52.85 7.96 -7.75
C THR A 70 51.77 6.89 -7.45
N GLU A 71 51.30 6.25 -8.53
CA GLU A 71 51.12 4.79 -8.75
C GLU A 71 50.13 3.93 -7.93
N SER A 72 49.01 3.62 -8.60
CA SER A 72 48.41 2.29 -8.86
C SER A 72 48.28 1.25 -7.75
N GLN A 73 47.03 0.96 -7.36
CA GLN A 73 46.45 -0.40 -7.42
C GLN A 73 44.93 -0.33 -7.20
N ALA A 74 44.16 -0.86 -8.16
CA ALA A 74 42.72 -1.08 -8.04
C ALA A 74 42.46 -2.48 -7.45
N PRO A 75 41.42 -2.61 -6.62
CA PRO A 75 40.55 -3.78 -6.73
C PRO A 75 39.08 -3.35 -6.87
N MET A 76 38.36 -4.08 -7.73
CA MET A 76 36.92 -4.04 -7.79
C MET A 76 36.33 -4.61 -6.50
N ASP A 77 35.41 -3.88 -5.88
CA ASP A 77 34.41 -4.47 -4.99
C ASP A 77 33.04 -3.86 -5.26
N ILE A 78 32.10 -4.76 -5.55
CA ILE A 78 30.68 -4.49 -5.71
C ILE A 78 30.09 -4.46 -4.29
N GLU A 79 29.84 -3.27 -3.75
CA GLU A 79 29.06 -3.13 -2.53
C GLU A 79 27.60 -2.77 -2.84
N HIS A 80 26.73 -3.66 -2.36
CA HIS A 80 25.30 -3.45 -2.18
C HIS A 80 25.05 -2.32 -1.18
N THR A 81 24.69 -1.13 -1.66
CA THR A 81 24.18 -0.07 -0.78
C THR A 81 22.66 -0.12 -0.70
N THR A 82 22.19 -0.83 0.32
CA THR A 82 20.91 -0.58 0.99
C THR A 82 21.00 0.81 1.65
N GLY A 83 20.14 1.75 1.27
CA GLY A 83 20.11 3.09 1.85
C GLY A 83 18.74 3.74 1.70
N ASN A 84 17.85 3.43 2.64
CA ASN A 84 16.63 4.20 2.88
C ASN A 84 17.02 5.51 3.59
N ASP A 85 17.04 6.63 2.88
CA ASP A 85 17.18 7.95 3.49
C ASP A 85 15.85 8.71 3.48
N TYR A 86 15.06 8.52 4.54
CA TYR A 86 14.02 9.45 4.95
C TYR A 86 14.65 10.48 5.89
N ILE A 87 14.94 11.67 5.37
CA ILE A 87 15.47 12.80 6.14
C ILE A 87 14.41 13.29 7.13
N ALA A 88 14.73 13.23 8.42
CA ALA A 88 14.04 13.94 9.49
C ALA A 88 14.65 15.34 9.61
N GLU A 89 13.93 16.39 9.21
CA GLU A 89 14.30 17.78 9.54
C GLU A 89 13.77 18.15 10.92
N GLU A 90 14.68 18.15 11.87
CA GLU A 90 14.63 18.84 13.15
C GLU A 90 14.79 20.35 12.90
N VAL A 91 13.82 21.18 13.35
CA VAL A 91 13.99 22.64 13.37
C VAL A 91 13.62 23.21 14.72
N ALA A 92 14.60 23.95 15.25
CA ALA A 92 14.70 24.60 16.54
C ALA A 92 13.58 25.59 16.87
N GLN A 93 13.32 25.71 18.17
CA GLN A 93 12.50 26.75 18.78
C GLN A 93 13.18 28.12 18.69
N PRO A 94 12.38 29.19 18.68
CA PRO A 94 12.70 30.32 19.55
C PRO A 94 11.53 30.65 20.47
N ALA A 95 11.86 30.81 21.75
CA ALA A 95 10.99 31.36 22.78
C ALA A 95 10.66 32.83 22.47
N GLN A 96 9.39 33.22 22.57
CA GLN A 96 9.02 34.49 23.20
C GLN A 96 7.67 34.37 23.92
N VAL A 97 7.69 34.86 25.14
CA VAL A 97 6.66 34.82 26.17
C VAL A 97 5.71 35.99 25.95
N VAL A 98 4.42 35.73 25.69
CA VAL A 98 3.35 36.67 26.00
C VAL A 98 2.18 35.89 26.59
N SER A 99 1.97 36.11 27.88
CA SER A 99 0.95 35.52 28.72
C SER A 99 -0.39 36.25 28.60
N CYS A 100 -1.49 35.50 28.43
CA CYS A 100 -2.76 35.82 29.10
C CYS A 100 -3.64 34.57 29.26
N PRO A 101 -4.38 34.42 30.37
CA PRO A 101 -4.93 33.14 30.82
C PRO A 101 -6.39 32.98 30.43
N THR A 102 -6.77 31.86 29.82
CA THR A 102 -8.14 31.34 29.93
C THR A 102 -8.12 29.82 29.77
N ASN A 103 -8.60 29.12 30.80
CA ASN A 103 -8.77 27.67 30.84
C ASN A 103 -9.56 27.15 29.64
N VAL A 104 -8.89 26.41 28.75
CA VAL A 104 -9.54 25.54 27.77
C VAL A 104 -9.02 24.12 27.99
N PRO A 105 -9.89 23.11 28.19
CA PRO A 105 -9.45 21.72 28.28
C PRO A 105 -8.72 21.33 27.00
N LYS A 106 -7.45 20.89 27.13
CA LYS A 106 -6.69 20.30 26.01
C LYS A 106 -7.40 19.02 25.57
N VAL A 107 -8.16 19.11 24.49
CA VAL A 107 -8.53 17.93 23.71
C VAL A 107 -7.25 17.43 23.05
N ASP A 108 -6.75 16.30 23.55
CA ASP A 108 -5.59 15.60 22.99
C ASP A 108 -5.91 15.18 21.55
N LEU A 109 -5.44 15.96 20.58
CA LEU A 109 -5.49 15.61 19.17
C LEU A 109 -4.49 14.48 18.97
N GLY A 110 -5.00 13.26 19.08
CA GLY A 110 -4.24 12.01 19.01
C GLY A 110 -3.15 12.04 17.96
N ARG A 111 -1.91 11.78 18.40
CA ARG A 111 -0.76 11.56 17.53
C ARG A 111 -1.14 10.52 16.48
N ARG A 112 -0.95 10.85 15.20
CA ARG A 112 -0.96 9.84 14.13
C ARG A 112 0.11 8.81 14.48
N HIS A 113 -0.31 7.60 14.81
CA HIS A 113 0.60 6.48 15.10
C HIS A 113 1.32 6.07 13.82
N LEU A 114 2.52 6.61 13.60
CA LEU A 114 3.35 6.28 12.44
C LEU A 114 4.22 5.04 12.66
N LEU A 115 4.37 4.58 13.91
CA LEU A 115 5.19 3.42 14.25
C LEU A 115 4.36 2.24 14.77
N PRO A 116 4.68 0.99 14.35
CA PRO A 116 4.10 -0.21 14.93
C PRO A 116 4.30 -0.24 16.44
N ASN A 117 3.22 -0.41 17.19
CA ASN A 117 3.30 -0.60 18.64
C ASN A 117 3.69 -2.07 18.96
N LYS A 118 3.95 -2.34 20.23
CA LYS A 118 4.29 -3.70 20.71
C LYS A 118 3.25 -4.75 20.30
N MET A 119 1.96 -4.40 20.29
CA MET A 119 0.90 -5.31 19.88
C MET A 119 0.99 -5.68 18.38
N ALA A 120 1.26 -4.71 17.51
CA ALA A 120 1.44 -4.95 16.08
C ALA A 120 2.65 -5.86 15.81
N ASN A 121 3.76 -5.65 16.53
CA ASN A 121 4.94 -6.52 16.45
C ASN A 121 4.63 -7.94 16.92
N ASN A 122 3.89 -8.10 18.02
CA ASN A 122 3.47 -9.42 18.50
C ASN A 122 2.59 -10.13 17.48
N LEU A 123 1.59 -9.43 16.91
CA LEU A 123 0.71 -9.98 15.89
C LEU A 123 1.51 -10.45 14.66
N TYR A 124 2.43 -9.61 14.19
CA TYR A 124 3.32 -9.95 13.07
C TYR A 124 4.17 -11.19 13.38
N ASN A 125 4.77 -11.25 14.56
CA ASN A 125 5.56 -12.41 14.98
C ASN A 125 4.73 -13.69 15.05
N THR A 126 3.49 -13.62 15.56
CA THR A 126 2.59 -14.78 15.57
C THR A 126 2.28 -15.26 14.16
N TRP A 127 2.00 -14.34 13.22
CA TRP A 127 1.82 -14.70 11.82
C TRP A 127 3.08 -15.32 11.21
N LYS A 128 4.25 -14.74 11.50
CA LYS A 128 5.54 -15.25 11.00
C LYS A 128 5.79 -16.69 11.42
N VAL A 129 5.37 -17.08 12.62
CA VAL A 129 5.45 -18.48 13.10
C VAL A 129 4.34 -19.35 12.51
N LEU A 130 3.13 -18.81 12.36
CA LEU A 130 1.97 -19.58 11.89
C LEU A 130 2.05 -19.93 10.39
N ILE A 131 2.36 -18.96 9.52
CA ILE A 131 2.29 -19.12 8.06
C ILE A 131 3.07 -20.34 7.54
N PRO A 132 4.31 -20.62 7.99
CA PRO A 132 5.03 -21.82 7.55
C PRO A 132 4.28 -23.12 7.81
N THR A 133 3.54 -23.22 8.93
CA THR A 133 2.77 -24.42 9.31
C THR A 133 1.53 -24.66 8.43
N LEU A 134 1.15 -23.65 7.65
CA LEU A 134 -0.03 -23.63 6.79
C LEU A 134 0.27 -24.02 5.34
N VAL A 135 1.55 -24.06 4.95
CA VAL A 135 1.96 -24.36 3.58
C VAL A 135 1.52 -25.75 3.15
N GLU A 136 1.79 -26.78 3.95
CA GLU A 136 1.44 -28.16 3.59
C GLU A 136 -0.09 -28.38 3.51
N PRO A 137 -0.92 -27.95 4.49
CA PRO A 137 -2.38 -28.00 4.36
C PRO A 137 -2.92 -27.29 3.11
N HIS A 138 -2.35 -26.14 2.76
CA HIS A 138 -2.73 -25.40 1.55
C HIS A 138 -2.42 -26.20 0.29
N LEU A 139 -1.22 -26.77 0.17
CA LEU A 139 -0.85 -27.59 -0.98
C LEU A 139 -1.75 -28.83 -1.12
N LYS A 140 -2.09 -29.49 -0.01
CA LYS A 140 -3.07 -30.60 0.00
C LYS A 140 -4.45 -30.16 -0.46
N TYR A 141 -4.92 -29.00 -0.01
CA TYR A 141 -6.19 -28.43 -0.48
C TYR A 141 -6.14 -28.15 -1.98
N SER A 142 -5.15 -27.38 -2.44
CA SER A 142 -5.00 -26.99 -3.83
C SER A 142 -4.91 -28.18 -4.76
N THR A 143 -4.14 -29.21 -4.41
CA THR A 143 -4.02 -30.42 -5.23
C THR A 143 -5.33 -31.21 -5.32
N ARG A 144 -6.11 -31.27 -4.22
CA ARG A 144 -7.41 -31.94 -4.20
C ARG A 144 -8.47 -31.21 -5.03
N THR A 145 -8.44 -29.88 -5.06
CA THR A 145 -9.45 -29.07 -5.76
C THR A 145 -9.04 -28.63 -7.16
N HIS A 146 -7.77 -28.81 -7.53
CA HIS A 146 -7.27 -28.39 -8.85
C HIS A 146 -8.02 -29.08 -9.99
N GLY A 147 -8.72 -28.28 -10.80
CA GLY A 147 -9.49 -28.79 -11.95
C GLY A 147 -10.79 -29.50 -11.59
N TYR A 148 -11.19 -29.53 -10.33
CA TYR A 148 -12.43 -30.14 -9.86
C TYR A 148 -13.41 -29.08 -9.33
N ALA A 149 -14.70 -29.45 -9.27
CA ALA A 149 -15.69 -28.63 -8.59
C ALA A 149 -15.36 -28.52 -7.10
N LEU A 150 -15.59 -27.35 -6.52
CA LEU A 150 -15.31 -27.11 -5.11
C LEU A 150 -16.23 -27.98 -4.24
N PRO A 151 -15.68 -28.69 -3.24
CA PRO A 151 -16.47 -29.53 -2.36
C PRO A 151 -17.37 -28.67 -1.46
N GLU A 152 -18.56 -29.21 -1.14
CA GLU A 152 -19.44 -28.56 -0.18
C GLU A 152 -18.85 -28.63 1.23
N VAL A 153 -18.87 -27.50 1.93
CA VAL A 153 -18.35 -27.42 3.30
C VAL A 153 -19.36 -28.03 4.26
N HIS A 154 -18.90 -29.01 5.02
CA HIS A 154 -19.71 -29.68 6.01
C HIS A 154 -19.89 -28.79 7.26
N PRO A 155 -21.01 -28.89 8.00
CA PRO A 155 -21.24 -28.08 9.20
C PRO A 155 -20.19 -28.29 10.29
N VAL A 156 -19.60 -29.48 10.35
CA VAL A 156 -18.52 -29.85 11.27
C VAL A 156 -17.32 -30.32 10.47
N ILE A 157 -16.15 -29.71 10.72
CA ILE A 157 -14.92 -30.04 10.00
C ILE A 157 -13.79 -30.47 10.94
N SER A 158 -12.98 -31.42 10.45
CA SER A 158 -11.84 -32.01 11.16
C SER A 158 -10.75 -32.35 10.13
N ALA A 159 -9.48 -32.31 10.54
CA ALA A 159 -8.35 -32.82 9.74
C ALA A 159 -7.53 -33.88 10.49
N CYS A 160 -7.98 -34.29 11.69
CA CYS A 160 -7.28 -35.31 12.48
C CYS A 160 -7.60 -36.70 11.92
N ALA A 161 -6.58 -37.45 11.47
CA ALA A 161 -6.74 -38.82 11.01
C ALA A 161 -6.98 -39.83 12.15
N SER A 162 -6.59 -39.47 13.38
CA SER A 162 -6.68 -40.34 14.56
C SER A 162 -7.99 -40.08 15.32
N HIS A 163 -9.11 -40.54 14.75
CA HIS A 163 -10.46 -40.26 15.25
C HIS A 163 -10.79 -40.89 16.62
N THR A 164 -10.06 -41.91 17.08
CA THR A 164 -10.45 -42.74 18.24
C THR A 164 -9.74 -42.41 19.56
N SER A 165 -8.63 -41.68 19.56
CA SER A 165 -7.85 -41.39 20.78
C SER A 165 -7.48 -39.92 21.00
N CYS A 166 -7.87 -39.05 20.07
CA CYS A 166 -7.49 -37.64 20.14
C CYS A 166 -8.58 -36.81 20.83
N THR A 167 -8.19 -36.00 21.82
CA THR A 167 -9.11 -35.06 22.48
C THR A 167 -9.26 -33.81 21.64
N HIS A 168 -10.49 -33.52 21.24
CA HIS A 168 -10.82 -32.41 20.35
C HIS A 168 -11.35 -31.21 21.14
N ARG A 169 -11.00 -30.01 20.69
CA ARG A 169 -11.61 -28.75 21.10
C ARG A 169 -12.44 -28.23 19.93
N GLN A 170 -13.68 -27.84 20.22
CA GLN A 170 -14.60 -27.31 19.22
C GLN A 170 -14.57 -25.79 19.20
N PHE A 171 -14.58 -25.21 17.99
CA PHE A 171 -14.61 -23.77 17.76
C PHE A 171 -15.70 -23.46 16.75
N SER A 172 -16.57 -22.49 17.04
CA SER A 172 -17.55 -22.00 16.07
C SER A 172 -16.95 -20.82 15.30
N ILE A 173 -16.83 -20.94 13.97
CA ILE A 173 -16.16 -19.98 13.10
C ILE A 173 -17.10 -19.53 11.99
N VAL A 174 -17.22 -18.21 11.80
CA VAL A 174 -17.98 -17.64 10.68
C VAL A 174 -17.12 -17.65 9.42
N CYS A 175 -17.55 -18.40 8.41
CA CYS A 175 -16.82 -18.59 7.17
C CYS A 175 -17.44 -17.77 6.03
N LEU A 176 -16.61 -17.08 5.28
CA LEU A 176 -16.98 -16.25 4.14
C LEU A 176 -16.72 -17.00 2.83
N PHE A 177 -17.78 -17.29 2.08
CA PHE A 177 -17.73 -17.88 0.74
C PHE A 177 -18.15 -16.84 -0.31
N PHE A 178 -18.16 -17.24 -1.59
CA PHE A 178 -18.57 -16.37 -2.70
C PHE A 178 -20.01 -15.86 -2.60
N ASP A 179 -20.91 -16.72 -2.15
CA ASP A 179 -22.37 -16.54 -2.25
C ASP A 179 -23.05 -16.46 -0.87
N ARG A 180 -22.35 -16.81 0.21
CA ARG A 180 -22.95 -16.94 1.54
C ARG A 180 -21.93 -16.79 2.68
N PHE A 181 -22.49 -16.58 3.87
CA PHE A 181 -21.80 -16.71 5.15
C PHE A 181 -22.32 -17.97 5.85
N LEU A 182 -21.43 -18.75 6.45
CA LEU A 182 -21.80 -19.99 7.14
C LEU A 182 -21.02 -20.12 8.44
N SER A 183 -21.70 -20.42 9.54
CA SER A 183 -21.04 -20.82 10.78
C SER A 183 -20.69 -22.31 10.70
N VAL A 184 -19.40 -22.62 10.89
CA VAL A 184 -18.86 -23.97 10.83
C VAL A 184 -18.20 -24.31 12.16
N ASP A 185 -18.47 -25.51 12.66
CA ASP A 185 -17.84 -26.04 13.85
C ASP A 185 -16.53 -26.76 13.48
N VAL A 186 -15.42 -26.27 14.02
CA VAL A 186 -14.09 -26.75 13.73
C VAL A 186 -13.57 -27.55 14.91
N LEU A 187 -13.23 -28.81 14.66
CA LEU A 187 -12.62 -29.70 15.65
C LEU A 187 -11.10 -29.64 15.49
N ALA A 188 -10.45 -28.95 16.43
CA ALA A 188 -8.99 -28.88 16.49
C ALA A 188 -8.45 -29.76 17.63
N CYS A 189 -7.24 -30.26 17.46
CA CYS A 189 -6.61 -31.13 18.44
C CYS A 189 -5.09 -30.89 18.48
N ARG A 190 -4.36 -31.70 19.25
CA ARG A 190 -2.89 -31.58 19.30
C ARG A 190 -2.21 -31.92 17.96
N CYS A 191 -2.84 -32.76 17.14
CA CYS A 191 -2.30 -33.20 15.85
C CYS A 191 -2.52 -32.18 14.73
N SER A 192 -3.55 -31.35 14.85
CA SER A 192 -3.91 -30.35 13.84
C SER A 192 -4.49 -29.12 14.51
N THR A 193 -3.77 -28.01 14.40
CA THR A 193 -4.19 -26.74 14.98
C THR A 193 -5.43 -26.19 14.26
N LEU A 194 -6.16 -25.29 14.92
CA LEU A 194 -7.36 -24.67 14.35
C LEU A 194 -7.12 -24.09 12.95
N SER A 195 -6.04 -23.32 12.78
CA SER A 195 -5.66 -22.73 11.50
C SER A 195 -5.32 -23.77 10.42
N GLN A 196 -4.70 -24.89 10.81
CA GLN A 196 -4.40 -25.99 9.88
C GLN A 196 -5.67 -26.72 9.44
N VAL A 197 -6.61 -26.96 10.36
CA VAL A 197 -7.90 -27.60 10.01
C VAL A 197 -8.70 -26.69 9.08
N LEU A 198 -8.78 -25.39 9.38
CA LEU A 198 -9.43 -24.41 8.50
C LEU A 198 -8.84 -24.49 7.08
N LEU A 199 -7.52 -24.43 6.96
CA LEU A 199 -6.88 -24.37 5.65
C LEU A 199 -6.94 -25.69 4.88
N TYR A 200 -6.91 -26.82 5.58
CA TYR A 200 -7.16 -28.14 5.01
C TYR A 200 -8.55 -28.25 4.34
N HIS A 201 -9.51 -27.45 4.79
CA HIS A 201 -10.86 -27.32 4.22
C HIS A 201 -11.03 -26.08 3.34
N GLY A 202 -9.93 -25.41 2.94
CA GLY A 202 -9.99 -24.27 2.02
C GLY A 202 -10.41 -22.96 2.67
N LEU A 203 -10.19 -22.81 3.97
CA LEU A 203 -10.53 -21.61 4.73
C LEU A 203 -9.27 -20.98 5.33
N PHE A 204 -9.06 -19.70 5.05
CA PHE A 204 -7.94 -18.94 5.60
C PHE A 204 -8.40 -18.15 6.84
N PRO A 205 -7.79 -18.35 8.02
CA PRO A 205 -8.17 -17.61 9.22
C PRO A 205 -7.85 -16.12 9.09
N THR A 206 -8.71 -15.25 9.64
CA THR A 206 -8.45 -13.79 9.63
C THR A 206 -7.52 -13.32 10.76
N ALA A 207 -7.26 -14.19 11.74
CA ALA A 207 -6.37 -13.92 12.87
C ALA A 207 -5.56 -15.17 13.24
N PRO A 208 -4.31 -15.02 13.73
CA PRO A 208 -3.43 -16.16 13.91
C PRO A 208 -3.66 -16.91 15.23
N SER A 209 -4.12 -16.23 16.29
CA SER A 209 -4.29 -16.82 17.63
C SER A 209 -5.73 -17.24 17.92
N GLN A 210 -6.70 -16.42 17.53
CA GLN A 210 -8.12 -16.65 17.82
C GLN A 210 -8.97 -16.16 16.65
N PRO A 211 -8.96 -16.89 15.52
CA PRO A 211 -9.86 -16.57 14.43
C PRO A 211 -11.30 -16.75 14.90
N HIS A 212 -12.12 -15.73 14.73
CA HIS A 212 -13.59 -15.83 14.81
C HIS A 212 -14.22 -15.88 13.41
N MET A 213 -13.41 -15.56 12.39
CA MET A 213 -13.79 -15.61 10.99
C MET A 213 -12.71 -16.29 10.17
N ALA A 214 -13.13 -16.90 9.08
CA ALA A 214 -12.25 -17.42 8.04
C ALA A 214 -12.81 -17.10 6.66
N VAL A 215 -11.95 -16.94 5.66
CA VAL A 215 -12.32 -16.60 4.29
C VAL A 215 -11.95 -17.76 3.38
N SER A 216 -12.84 -18.14 2.47
CA SER A 216 -12.53 -19.15 1.45
C SER A 216 -11.27 -18.79 0.68
N THR A 217 -10.35 -19.74 0.54
CA THR A 217 -9.13 -19.60 -0.24
C THR A 217 -9.44 -19.32 -1.71
N ASP A 218 -10.54 -19.87 -2.23
CA ASP A 218 -10.97 -19.68 -3.61
C ASP A 218 -11.47 -18.25 -3.84
N LEU A 219 -12.17 -17.67 -2.85
CA LEU A 219 -12.54 -16.26 -2.86
C LEU A 219 -11.31 -15.34 -2.87
N LEU A 220 -10.29 -15.68 -2.08
CA LEU A 220 -9.03 -14.95 -2.07
C LEU A 220 -8.27 -15.09 -3.41
N ALA A 221 -8.28 -16.28 -4.02
CA ALA A 221 -7.67 -16.53 -5.31
C ALA A 221 -8.38 -15.72 -6.42
N PHE A 222 -9.71 -15.68 -6.41
CA PHE A 222 -10.49 -14.83 -7.32
C PHE A 222 -10.14 -13.34 -7.14
N TYR A 223 -10.07 -12.87 -5.90
CA TYR A 223 -9.75 -11.47 -5.62
C TYR A 223 -8.33 -11.09 -6.08
N ARG A 224 -7.37 -11.99 -5.91
CA ARG A 224 -6.03 -11.84 -6.46
C ARG A 224 -6.06 -11.72 -7.99
N ALA A 225 -6.76 -12.63 -8.68
CA ALA A 225 -6.87 -12.58 -10.14
C ALA A 225 -7.56 -11.29 -10.64
N LEU A 226 -8.58 -10.82 -9.92
CA LEU A 226 -9.26 -9.57 -10.22
C LEU A 226 -8.30 -8.36 -10.13
N PHE A 227 -7.50 -8.32 -9.07
CA PHE A 227 -6.53 -7.23 -8.89
C PHE A 227 -5.45 -7.22 -9.96
N GLU A 228 -4.86 -8.38 -10.25
CA GLU A 228 -3.83 -8.52 -11.28
C GLU A 228 -4.33 -7.94 -12.62
N ARG A 229 -5.60 -8.20 -12.99
CA ARG A 229 -6.19 -7.68 -14.24
C ARG A 229 -6.65 -6.24 -14.17
N SER A 230 -7.01 -5.73 -12.99
CA SER A 230 -7.41 -4.33 -12.82
C SER A 230 -6.25 -3.37 -13.09
N CYS A 231 -5.04 -3.76 -12.71
CA CYS A 231 -3.82 -3.00 -13.00
C CYS A 231 -3.59 -2.90 -14.51
N ASP A 232 -3.75 -4.00 -15.26
CA ASP A 232 -3.63 -4.00 -16.72
C ASP A 232 -4.62 -3.03 -17.37
N ALA A 233 -5.87 -2.98 -16.90
CA ALA A 233 -6.88 -2.07 -17.42
C ALA A 233 -6.51 -0.59 -17.18
N ILE A 234 -6.02 -0.28 -15.97
CA ILE A 234 -5.56 1.07 -15.63
C ILE A 234 -4.34 1.44 -16.49
N HIS A 235 -3.36 0.54 -16.63
CA HIS A 235 -2.19 0.76 -17.47
C HIS A 235 -2.57 0.95 -18.94
N ALA A 236 -3.48 0.14 -19.47
CA ALA A 236 -3.99 0.28 -20.84
C ALA A 236 -4.64 1.65 -21.05
N LEU A 237 -5.45 2.11 -20.11
CA LEU A 237 -6.05 3.44 -20.15
C LEU A 237 -4.99 4.55 -20.12
N VAL A 238 -4.00 4.45 -19.23
CA VAL A 238 -2.90 5.43 -19.13
C VAL A 238 -2.10 5.49 -20.45
N HIS A 239 -1.81 4.34 -21.05
CA HIS A 239 -1.12 4.27 -22.35
C HIS A 239 -1.97 4.84 -23.49
N ALA A 240 -3.27 4.57 -23.51
CA ALA A 240 -4.20 5.14 -24.48
C ALA A 240 -4.25 6.67 -24.35
N LEU A 241 -4.33 7.21 -23.13
CA LEU A 241 -4.28 8.65 -22.87
C LEU A 241 -2.94 9.24 -23.31
N LYS A 242 -1.81 8.63 -22.94
CA LYS A 242 -0.47 9.09 -23.37
C LYS A 242 -0.37 9.17 -24.90
N THR A 243 -0.84 8.14 -25.60
CA THR A 243 -0.86 8.08 -27.07
C THR A 243 -1.79 9.15 -27.66
N HIS A 244 -2.98 9.31 -27.08
CA HIS A 244 -3.97 10.30 -27.50
C HIS A 244 -3.45 11.73 -27.37
N TYR A 245 -2.82 12.06 -26.24
CA TYR A 245 -2.21 13.37 -26.01
C TYR A 245 -1.01 13.61 -26.92
N ALA A 246 -0.13 12.61 -27.09
CA ALA A 246 1.00 12.71 -28.02
C ALA A 246 0.55 12.96 -29.47
N ARG A 247 -0.49 12.28 -29.94
CA ARG A 247 -1.09 12.50 -31.28
C ARG A 247 -1.67 13.90 -31.46
N ARG A 248 -2.03 14.58 -30.37
CA ARG A 248 -2.52 15.97 -30.37
C ARG A 248 -1.41 17.00 -30.15
N GLY A 249 -0.14 16.57 -30.15
CA GLY A 249 1.01 17.45 -29.94
C GLY A 249 1.30 17.78 -28.47
N PHE A 250 0.54 17.22 -27.52
CA PHE A 250 0.82 17.37 -26.10
C PHE A 250 1.86 16.32 -25.68
N LEU A 251 3.12 16.72 -25.64
CA LEU A 251 4.21 15.89 -25.14
C LEU A 251 4.29 16.00 -23.62
N MET A 252 4.02 14.90 -22.93
CA MET A 252 4.21 14.82 -21.48
C MET A 252 5.71 14.60 -21.23
N THR A 253 6.45 15.67 -20.96
CA THR A 253 7.85 15.58 -20.55
C THR A 253 7.90 15.03 -19.13
N ASN A 254 8.31 13.78 -18.97
CA ASN A 254 8.77 13.32 -17.65
C ASN A 254 10.03 14.13 -17.33
N ALA A 255 9.90 15.18 -16.52
CA ALA A 255 11.04 15.85 -15.94
C ALA A 255 11.64 14.92 -14.88
N ASP A 256 12.39 13.91 -15.35
CA ASP A 256 13.40 13.16 -14.58
C ASP A 256 14.29 12.24 -15.42
N VAL A 257 14.36 12.41 -16.75
CA VAL A 257 15.51 11.93 -17.53
C VAL A 257 15.81 12.96 -18.62
N ILE A 258 16.61 13.98 -18.30
CA ILE A 258 17.33 14.74 -19.32
C ILE A 258 18.71 14.08 -19.45
N GLY A 259 18.81 13.17 -20.40
CA GLY A 259 20.06 12.66 -20.94
C GLY A 259 19.91 12.65 -22.46
N LEU A 260 20.52 13.64 -23.10
CA LEU A 260 20.42 13.98 -24.52
C LEU A 260 20.58 12.77 -25.46
N HIS A 261 19.70 12.67 -26.44
CA HIS A 261 20.09 12.24 -27.78
C HIS A 261 19.37 13.14 -28.81
N THR A 262 19.92 14.34 -29.00
CA THR A 262 19.74 15.10 -30.23
C THR A 262 20.58 14.42 -31.30
N VAL A 263 19.93 13.84 -32.30
CA VAL A 263 20.59 13.34 -33.51
C VAL A 263 20.86 14.56 -34.42
N PRO A 264 22.11 14.83 -34.84
CA PRO A 264 22.36 15.87 -35.82
C PRO A 264 21.98 15.37 -37.21
N TYR A 265 21.16 16.14 -37.93
CA TYR A 265 21.05 16.03 -39.38
C TYR A 265 21.83 17.19 -40.00
N THR A 266 22.86 16.83 -40.75
CA THR A 266 23.58 17.70 -41.65
C THR A 266 22.73 17.98 -42.89
N VAL A 267 22.44 19.25 -43.16
CA VAL A 267 22.11 19.71 -44.50
C VAL A 267 23.13 20.80 -44.84
N ASP A 268 23.99 20.49 -45.80
CA ASP A 268 24.82 21.40 -46.58
C ASP A 268 25.72 22.39 -45.82
N GLY A 269 26.77 21.85 -45.21
CA GLY A 269 28.14 22.30 -45.46
C GLY A 269 28.52 23.78 -45.31
N ARG A 270 27.76 24.63 -44.61
CA ARG A 270 28.18 26.00 -44.25
C ARG A 270 27.70 26.41 -42.87
N ILE A 271 28.67 26.70 -42.01
CA ILE A 271 28.48 27.41 -40.74
C ILE A 271 28.12 28.85 -41.09
N ASN A 272 27.00 29.37 -40.55
CA ASN A 272 26.82 30.80 -40.36
C ASN A 272 25.96 31.06 -39.12
N THR A 273 26.58 31.73 -38.16
CA THR A 273 25.96 32.39 -37.00
C THR A 273 25.22 33.63 -37.44
N VAL A 274 23.98 33.84 -36.96
CA VAL A 274 23.38 35.18 -36.85
C VAL A 274 22.60 35.27 -35.55
N TYR A 275 22.99 36.23 -34.72
CA TYR A 275 22.27 36.70 -33.54
C TYR A 275 21.02 37.49 -33.96
N GLY A 276 19.91 37.25 -33.26
CA GLY A 276 18.68 38.05 -33.29
C GLY A 276 17.83 37.71 -32.08
#